data_AF-A0A1H8EUQ5-F1
#
_entry.id   AF-A0A1H8EUQ5-F1
#
_cell.length_a   1.000
_cell.length_b   1.000
_cell.length_c   1.000
_cell.angle_alpha   90.00
_cell.angle_beta   90.00
_cell.angle_gamma   90.00
#
_symmetry.space_group_name_H-M   'P 1'
#
loop_
_entity.id
_entity.type
_entity.pdbx_description
1 polymer ?
#
loop_
_entity_poly.entity_id
_entity_poly.type
_entity_poly.pdbx_seq_one_letter_code
_entity_poly.pdbx_strand_id
1 'polypeptide(L)'
;MNRLALAAALGLTAVGCSHTQTAAQHLKAEEDGKCLLVQTLLREPVPSRYVEELTVEGREASVPVMVFVRKPDEGMLERFFAGDTPACSSLSFRVVRQFAQRGLVLYLQETPDGYTYDARRAGPEELSMEGAPQGIVRRVSSGGWVAATD
;
A
#
# COMPACT_ATOMS: atom_id res chain seq x y z
N MET A 1 22.75 -72.76 7.96
CA MET A 1 21.61 -72.79 8.90
C MET A 1 21.36 -71.37 9.38
N ASN A 2 20.09 -70.97 9.33
CA ASN A 2 19.42 -69.82 9.94
C ASN A 2 19.75 -68.38 9.48
N ARG A 3 18.83 -67.89 8.65
CA ARG A 3 18.52 -66.49 8.36
C ARG A 3 17.88 -65.85 9.60
N LEU A 4 18.28 -64.62 9.95
CA LEU A 4 17.46 -63.71 10.73
C LEU A 4 17.40 -62.36 10.00
N ALA A 5 16.20 -62.03 9.55
CA ALA A 5 15.82 -60.74 9.00
C ALA A 5 15.52 -59.78 10.15
N LEU A 6 15.98 -58.53 10.04
CA LEU A 6 15.37 -57.42 10.77
C LEU A 6 14.99 -56.33 9.76
N ALA A 7 13.69 -56.22 9.54
CA ALA A 7 13.07 -55.02 8.97
C ALA A 7 13.09 -53.93 10.06
N ALA A 8 13.59 -52.74 9.73
CA ALA A 8 13.39 -51.54 10.53
C ALA A 8 12.85 -50.45 9.62
N ALA A 9 11.68 -49.96 10.01
CA ALA A 9 10.76 -49.16 9.23
C ALA A 9 11.26 -47.74 8.93
N LEU A 10 10.75 -47.22 7.81
CA LEU A 10 10.81 -45.84 7.36
C LEU A 10 10.28 -44.88 8.44
N GLY A 11 11.18 -44.10 9.03
CA GLY A 11 10.83 -42.90 9.78
C GLY A 11 10.84 -41.68 8.86
N LEU A 12 9.81 -41.53 8.02
CA LEU A 12 9.53 -40.24 7.38
C LEU A 12 8.99 -39.31 8.46
N THR A 13 9.87 -38.51 9.06
CA THR A 13 9.46 -37.37 9.88
C THR A 13 8.82 -36.35 8.94
N ALA A 14 7.49 -36.37 8.90
CA ALA A 14 6.72 -35.26 8.36
C ALA A 14 7.01 -34.03 9.25
N VAL A 15 8.00 -33.24 8.86
CA VAL A 15 8.12 -31.85 9.30
C VAL A 15 6.94 -31.09 8.71
N GLY A 16 5.84 -31.07 9.47
CA GLY A 16 4.69 -30.24 9.16
C GLY A 16 5.12 -28.77 9.20
N CYS A 17 4.94 -28.07 8.08
CA CYS A 17 5.09 -26.62 7.99
C CYS A 17 3.95 -25.95 8.78
N SER A 18 4.13 -25.75 10.08
CA SER A 18 3.11 -25.17 10.96
C SER A 18 3.49 -23.78 11.48
N HIS A 19 3.94 -22.86 10.62
CA HIS A 19 4.22 -21.46 11.01
C HIS A 19 3.92 -20.35 9.98
N THR A 20 3.34 -20.65 8.81
CA THR A 20 3.12 -19.63 7.75
C THR A 20 1.77 -18.90 7.82
N GLN A 21 0.82 -19.37 8.62
CA GLN A 21 -0.56 -18.86 8.60
C GLN A 21 -0.71 -17.49 9.31
N THR A 22 0.10 -17.22 10.34
CA THR A 22 0.02 -16.00 11.15
C THR A 22 0.65 -14.79 10.47
N ALA A 23 1.80 -14.96 9.81
CA ALA A 23 2.49 -13.86 9.13
C ALA A 23 1.69 -13.36 7.91
N ALA A 24 1.13 -14.28 7.11
CA ALA A 24 0.32 -13.94 5.95
C ALA A 24 -0.98 -13.18 6.33
N GLN A 25 -1.61 -13.57 7.44
CA GLN A 25 -2.80 -12.87 7.95
C GLN A 25 -2.48 -11.46 8.45
N HIS A 26 -1.36 -11.29 9.15
CA HIS A 26 -0.92 -9.97 9.62
C HIS A 26 -0.61 -9.02 8.46
N LEU A 27 0.15 -9.50 7.46
CA LEU A 27 0.46 -8.75 6.25
C LEU A 27 -0.81 -8.34 5.50
N LYS A 28 -1.77 -9.25 5.36
CA LYS A 28 -3.05 -8.94 4.73
C LYS A 28 -3.83 -7.85 5.48
N ALA A 29 -3.91 -7.95 6.81
CA ALA A 29 -4.60 -6.93 7.62
C ALA A 29 -3.93 -5.56 7.52
N GLU A 30 -2.60 -5.51 7.44
CA GLU A 30 -1.84 -4.29 7.19
C GLU A 30 -2.16 -3.71 5.81
N GLU A 31 -2.10 -4.51 4.75
CA GLU A 31 -2.42 -4.07 3.39
C GLU A 31 -3.87 -3.61 3.23
N ASP A 32 -4.82 -4.29 3.87
CA ASP A 32 -6.23 -3.89 3.90
C ASP A 32 -6.38 -2.52 4.59
N GLY A 33 -5.66 -2.30 5.70
CA GLY A 33 -5.61 -1.01 6.40
C GLY A 33 -4.98 0.12 5.57
N LYS A 34 -3.92 -0.18 4.82
CA LYS A 34 -3.31 0.74 3.86
C LYS A 34 -4.27 1.09 2.72
N CYS A 35 -5.05 0.12 2.24
CA CYS A 35 -6.02 0.38 1.19
C CYS A 35 -7.16 1.28 1.68
N LEU A 36 -7.64 1.08 2.91
CA LEU A 36 -8.62 1.98 3.53
C LEU A 36 -8.10 3.42 3.64
N LEU A 37 -6.82 3.61 3.95
CA LEU A 37 -6.19 4.94 3.96
C LEU A 37 -6.25 5.58 2.57
N VAL A 38 -5.84 4.86 1.53
CA VAL A 38 -5.87 5.36 0.14
C VAL A 38 -7.29 5.71 -0.26
N GLN A 39 -8.28 4.85 0.01
CA GLN A 39 -9.68 5.15 -0.29
C GLN A 39 -10.20 6.38 0.45
N THR A 40 -9.73 6.62 1.67
CA THR A 40 -10.07 7.82 2.44
C THR A 40 -9.48 9.06 1.78
N LEU A 41 -8.17 9.04 1.48
CA LEU A 41 -7.48 10.13 0.81
C LEU A 41 -8.09 10.49 -0.54
N LEU A 42 -8.48 9.49 -1.34
CA LEU A 42 -9.06 9.73 -2.66
C LEU A 42 -10.48 10.34 -2.62
N ARG A 43 -11.11 10.42 -1.45
CA ARG A 43 -12.38 11.14 -1.25
C ARG A 43 -12.15 12.60 -0.85
N GLU A 44 -10.93 12.98 -0.48
CA GLU A 44 -10.61 14.35 -0.13
C GLU A 44 -10.66 15.27 -1.35
N PRO A 45 -10.99 16.57 -1.18
CA PRO A 45 -11.31 17.47 -2.29
C PRO A 45 -10.21 17.61 -3.36
N VAL A 46 -8.93 17.61 -2.97
CA VAL A 46 -7.82 17.76 -3.92
C VAL A 46 -7.51 16.45 -4.65
N PRO A 47 -7.30 15.32 -3.95
CA PRO A 47 -7.13 14.02 -4.62
C PRO A 47 -8.30 13.64 -5.53
N SER A 48 -9.55 13.84 -5.09
CA SER A 48 -10.75 13.46 -5.86
C SER A 48 -10.82 14.24 -7.18
N ARG A 49 -10.57 15.56 -7.14
CA ARG A 49 -10.49 16.39 -8.34
C ARG A 49 -9.42 15.89 -9.31
N TYR A 50 -8.23 15.51 -8.82
CA TYR A 50 -7.19 14.99 -9.71
C TYR A 50 -7.56 13.64 -10.32
N VAL A 51 -8.27 12.77 -9.60
CA VAL A 51 -8.80 11.52 -10.17
C VAL A 51 -9.79 11.84 -11.29
N GLU A 52 -10.70 12.79 -11.09
CA GLU A 52 -11.67 13.20 -12.12
C GLU A 52 -10.97 13.76 -13.36
N GLU A 53 -10.03 14.68 -13.19
CA GLU A 53 -9.28 15.28 -14.30
C GLU A 53 -8.48 14.22 -15.09
N LEU A 54 -7.77 13.33 -14.40
CA LEU A 54 -7.00 12.25 -15.03
C LEU A 54 -7.91 11.21 -15.73
N THR A 55 -9.14 11.02 -15.23
CA THR A 55 -10.14 10.15 -15.86
C THR A 55 -10.61 10.77 -17.18
N VAL A 56 -10.87 12.08 -17.19
CA VAL A 56 -11.27 12.82 -18.41
C VAL A 56 -10.18 12.81 -19.48
N GLU A 57 -8.90 12.79 -19.08
CA GLU A 57 -7.78 12.62 -20.01
C GLU A 57 -7.80 11.26 -20.75
N GLY A 58 -8.58 10.28 -20.27
CA GLY A 58 -8.98 9.09 -21.03
C GLY A 58 -7.86 8.11 -21.38
N ARG A 59 -6.71 8.18 -20.70
CA ARG A 59 -5.53 7.37 -21.05
C ARG A 59 -5.58 5.94 -20.52
N GLU A 60 -6.38 5.68 -19.49
CA GLU A 60 -6.44 4.43 -18.73
C GLU A 60 -7.86 4.13 -18.28
N ALA A 61 -8.19 2.84 -18.11
CA ALA A 61 -9.49 2.42 -17.57
C ALA A 61 -9.69 2.82 -16.09
N SER A 62 -8.61 2.97 -15.34
CA SER A 62 -8.61 3.48 -13.96
C SER A 62 -7.36 4.31 -13.71
N VAL A 63 -7.44 5.34 -12.87
CA VAL A 63 -6.31 6.23 -12.60
C VAL A 63 -5.20 5.47 -11.87
N PRO A 64 -3.96 5.44 -12.40
CA PRO A 64 -2.84 4.86 -11.68
C PRO A 64 -2.45 5.76 -10.50
N VAL A 65 -2.33 5.16 -9.31
CA VAL A 65 -1.98 5.84 -8.06
C VAL A 65 -0.67 5.28 -7.50
N MET A 66 0.30 6.13 -7.24
CA MET A 66 1.49 5.78 -6.47
C MET A 66 1.40 6.42 -5.09
N VAL A 67 1.84 5.69 -4.06
CA VAL A 67 1.79 6.17 -2.67
C VAL A 67 3.17 6.04 -2.05
N PHE A 68 3.70 7.15 -1.56
CA PHE A 68 5.00 7.24 -0.92
C PHE A 68 4.91 7.80 0.49
N VAL A 69 5.77 7.34 1.38
CA VAL A 69 6.07 8.02 2.64
C VAL A 69 7.34 8.84 2.44
N ARG A 70 7.24 10.15 2.68
CA ARG A 70 8.40 11.04 2.75
C ARG A 70 9.07 10.84 4.11
N LYS A 71 10.34 10.47 4.09
CA LYS A 71 11.23 10.42 5.26
C LYS A 71 12.23 11.57 5.12
N PRO A 72 11.85 12.82 5.47
CA PRO A 72 12.68 14.00 5.22
C PRO A 72 14.04 13.91 5.93
N ASP A 73 14.07 13.36 7.14
CA ASP A 73 15.30 13.17 7.92
C ASP A 73 16.28 12.17 7.26
N GLU A 74 15.76 11.27 6.44
CA GLU A 74 16.54 10.26 5.69
C GLU A 74 16.78 10.65 4.22
N GLY A 75 16.17 11.76 3.75
CA GLY A 75 16.22 12.15 2.34
C GLY A 75 15.59 11.13 1.39
N MET A 76 14.60 10.36 1.85
CA MET A 76 14.09 9.18 1.15
C MET A 76 12.58 9.23 0.87
N LEU A 77 12.19 8.79 -0.34
CA LEU A 77 10.82 8.39 -0.67
C LEU A 77 10.67 6.88 -0.53
N GLU A 78 9.97 6.45 0.50
CA GLU A 78 9.66 5.04 0.73
C GLU A 78 8.33 4.68 0.04
N ARG A 79 8.26 3.53 -0.63
CA ARG A 79 7.00 3.03 -1.18
C ARG A 79 6.08 2.58 -0.05
N PHE A 80 4.83 3.05 -0.05
CA PHE A 80 3.89 2.71 1.02
C PHE A 80 3.44 1.24 0.99
N PHE A 81 3.32 0.65 -0.21
CA PHE A 81 3.01 -0.76 -0.40
C PHE A 81 4.28 -1.55 -0.72
N ALA A 82 4.52 -2.63 0.03
CA ALA A 82 5.70 -3.47 -0.12
C ALA A 82 5.56 -4.52 -1.23
N GLY A 83 4.34 -5.00 -1.50
CA GLY A 83 4.07 -6.04 -2.50
C GLY A 83 4.27 -5.58 -3.95
N ASP A 84 4.71 -6.51 -4.81
CA ASP A 84 4.91 -6.25 -6.24
C ASP A 84 3.59 -6.08 -7.02
N THR A 85 2.49 -6.58 -6.44
CA THR A 85 1.12 -6.44 -6.95
C THR A 85 0.20 -5.92 -5.84
N PRO A 86 0.17 -4.60 -5.59
CA PRO A 86 -0.70 -4.04 -4.57
C PRO A 86 -2.16 -4.32 -4.92
N ALA A 87 -2.89 -4.98 -4.01
CA ALA A 87 -4.28 -5.37 -4.23
C ALA A 87 -5.27 -4.20 -4.18
N CYS A 88 -4.81 -3.00 -3.78
CA CYS A 88 -5.69 -1.85 -3.58
C CYS A 88 -6.12 -1.22 -4.91
N SER A 89 -7.38 -1.43 -5.29
CA SER A 89 -7.95 -0.89 -6.52
C SER A 89 -9.48 -0.73 -6.40
N SER A 90 -10.05 0.04 -7.30
CA SER A 90 -11.48 0.18 -7.52
C SER A 90 -11.76 0.46 -9.01
N LEU A 91 -13.01 0.82 -9.35
CA LEU A 91 -13.35 1.24 -10.71
C LEU A 91 -12.65 2.55 -11.12
N SER A 92 -12.38 3.46 -10.18
CA SER A 92 -11.81 4.78 -10.49
C SER A 92 -10.29 4.84 -10.39
N PHE A 93 -9.67 3.94 -9.62
CA PHE A 93 -8.23 3.99 -9.39
C PHE A 93 -7.63 2.59 -9.21
N ARG A 94 -6.32 2.50 -9.41
CA ARG A 94 -5.52 1.32 -9.02
C ARG A 94 -4.19 1.78 -8.45
N VAL A 95 -3.78 1.20 -7.33
CA VAL A 95 -2.42 1.43 -6.81
C VAL A 95 -1.43 0.70 -7.71
N VAL A 96 -0.34 1.37 -8.07
CA VAL A 96 0.74 0.82 -8.92
C VAL A 96 2.10 1.06 -8.30
N ARG A 97 3.07 0.24 -8.67
CA ARG A 97 4.47 0.34 -8.19
C ARG A 97 5.32 1.32 -9.00
N GLN A 98 4.94 1.52 -10.26
CA GLN A 98 5.62 2.35 -11.23
C GLN A 98 4.59 2.94 -12.18
N PHE A 99 4.87 4.15 -12.63
CA PHE A 99 4.13 4.80 -13.68
C PHE A 99 4.68 4.41 -15.05
N ALA A 100 3.81 3.98 -15.95
CA ALA A 100 4.10 4.00 -17.38
C ALA A 100 3.93 5.42 -17.97
N GLN A 101 3.10 6.25 -17.32
CA GLN A 101 2.73 7.60 -17.72
C GLN A 101 2.26 8.39 -16.49
N ARG A 102 1.90 9.66 -16.66
CA ARG A 102 1.35 10.49 -15.59
C ARG A 102 0.18 9.82 -14.87
N GLY A 103 0.15 9.97 -13.56
CA GLY A 103 -0.90 9.50 -12.68
C GLY A 103 -1.02 10.39 -11.45
N LEU A 104 -1.65 9.85 -10.40
CA LEU A 104 -1.76 10.52 -9.10
C LEU A 104 -0.71 9.98 -8.14
N VAL A 105 0.09 10.86 -7.56
CA VAL A 105 1.00 10.52 -6.45
C VAL A 105 0.43 11.07 -5.16
N LEU A 106 0.33 10.21 -4.15
CA LEU A 106 0.04 10.57 -2.77
C LEU A 106 1.33 10.50 -1.98
N TYR A 107 1.79 11.64 -1.47
CA TYR A 107 2.90 11.72 -0.53
C TYR A 107 2.34 11.80 0.88
N LEU A 108 2.82 10.92 1.74
CA LEU A 108 2.45 10.84 3.15
C LEU A 108 3.64 11.26 3.99
N GLN A 109 3.41 11.96 5.09
CA GLN A 109 4.41 12.16 6.13
C GLN A 109 3.80 11.77 7.47
N GLU A 110 4.53 10.94 8.23
CA GLU A 110 4.06 10.41 9.50
C GLU A 110 3.83 11.53 10.53
N THR A 111 2.77 11.37 11.29
CA THR A 111 2.42 12.16 12.47
C THR A 111 2.11 11.19 13.61
N PRO A 112 2.06 11.65 14.88
CA PRO A 112 1.77 10.75 16.00
C PRO A 112 0.48 9.93 15.84
N ASP A 113 -0.54 10.50 15.19
CA ASP A 113 -1.89 9.90 15.08
C ASP A 113 -2.29 9.53 13.64
N GLY A 114 -1.38 9.61 12.67
CA GLY A 114 -1.66 9.30 11.27
C GLY A 114 -0.69 9.95 10.29
N TYR A 115 -1.20 10.59 9.24
CA TYR A 115 -0.38 11.20 8.19
C TYR A 115 -0.86 12.61 7.83
N THR A 116 0.07 13.51 7.55
CA THR A 116 -0.22 14.62 6.62
C THR A 116 -0.06 14.09 5.19
N TYR A 117 -0.79 14.67 4.24
CA TYR A 117 -0.70 14.25 2.85
C TYR A 117 -0.54 15.42 1.87
N ASP A 118 0.15 15.17 0.76
CA ASP A 118 0.26 16.03 -0.42
C ASP A 118 -0.06 15.18 -1.65
N ALA A 119 -1.08 15.57 -2.42
CA ALA A 119 -1.46 14.89 -3.65
C ALA A 119 -1.00 15.68 -4.88
N ARG A 120 -0.43 14.98 -5.86
CA ARG A 120 0.07 15.59 -7.11
C ARG A 120 -0.24 14.75 -8.32
N ARG A 121 -0.54 15.41 -9.44
CA ARG A 121 -0.42 14.78 -10.76
C ARG A 121 1.04 14.80 -11.18
N ALA A 122 1.64 13.62 -11.30
CA ALA A 122 3.06 13.50 -11.58
C ALA A 122 3.35 12.27 -12.44
N GLY A 123 4.38 12.38 -13.28
CA GLY A 123 5.00 11.27 -14.01
C GLY A 123 6.16 10.64 -13.23
N PRO A 124 6.79 9.59 -13.79
CA PRO A 124 7.89 8.88 -13.13
C PRO A 124 9.10 9.78 -12.82
N GLU A 125 9.34 10.79 -13.64
CA GLU A 125 10.46 11.75 -13.47
C GLU A 125 10.11 12.97 -12.61
N GLU A 126 8.85 13.08 -12.15
CA GLU A 126 8.33 14.24 -11.42
C GLU A 126 8.14 13.94 -9.92
N LEU A 127 8.78 12.89 -9.41
CA LEU A 127 8.70 12.53 -7.99
C LEU A 127 9.48 13.53 -7.12
N SER A 128 8.89 13.96 -5.99
CA SER A 128 9.47 14.99 -5.14
C SER A 128 9.40 14.67 -3.64
N MET A 129 10.49 15.00 -2.95
CA MET A 129 10.59 15.06 -1.48
C MET A 129 9.98 16.34 -0.90
N GLU A 130 9.66 17.33 -1.74
CA GLU A 130 9.23 18.65 -1.31
C GLU A 130 7.72 18.85 -1.50
N GLY A 131 7.09 19.62 -0.63
CA GLY A 131 5.70 20.02 -0.77
C GLY A 131 5.02 20.34 0.56
N ALA A 132 4.11 21.31 0.53
CA ALA A 132 3.27 21.59 1.68
C ALA A 132 2.14 20.55 1.79
N PRO A 133 1.79 20.11 3.01
CA PRO A 133 0.66 19.23 3.21
C PRO A 133 -0.65 19.95 2.84
N GLN A 134 -1.54 19.22 2.20
CA GLN A 134 -2.87 19.66 1.77
C GLN A 134 -3.96 19.28 2.79
N GLY A 135 -3.66 18.35 3.70
CA GLY A 135 -4.56 17.93 4.76
C GLY A 135 -3.93 16.87 5.67
N ILE A 136 -4.73 16.41 6.64
CA ILE A 136 -4.34 15.41 7.64
C ILE A 136 -5.35 14.27 7.64
N VAL A 137 -4.87 13.05 7.81
CA VAL A 137 -5.68 11.85 8.03
C VAL A 137 -5.23 11.15 9.30
N ARG A 138 -6.19 10.85 10.18
CA ARG A 138 -5.94 10.22 11.48
C ARG A 138 -6.51 8.82 11.53
N ARG A 139 -5.83 7.95 12.26
CA ARG A 139 -6.35 6.61 12.56
C ARG A 139 -7.39 6.71 13.67
N VAL A 140 -8.56 6.11 13.46
CA VAL A 140 -9.61 6.06 14.50
C VAL A 140 -9.47 4.81 15.37
N SER A 141 -9.88 4.92 16.64
CA SER A 141 -9.79 3.83 17.63
C SER A 141 -10.64 2.61 17.26
N SER A 142 -11.72 2.79 16.51
CA SER A 142 -12.57 1.71 15.98
C SER A 142 -11.95 0.95 14.80
N GLY A 143 -10.76 1.34 14.35
CA GLY A 143 -10.18 0.90 13.09
C GLY A 143 -10.66 1.75 11.91
N GLY A 144 -9.75 2.07 11.00
CA GLY A 144 -10.00 2.91 9.83
C GLY A 144 -9.29 4.26 9.89
N TRP A 145 -9.61 5.11 8.93
CA TRP A 145 -8.99 6.42 8.71
C TRP A 145 -10.07 7.48 8.49
N VAL A 146 -9.83 8.67 9.01
CA VAL A 146 -10.69 9.83 8.79
C VAL A 146 -9.83 11.04 8.42
N ALA A 147 -10.32 11.87 7.51
CA ALA A 147 -9.74 13.18 7.31
C ALA A 147 -10.02 14.04 8.54
N ALA A 148 -8.97 14.67 9.06
CA ALA A 148 -9.09 15.68 10.08
C ALA A 148 -9.26 17.03 9.38
N THR A 149 -10.36 17.71 9.68
CA THR A 149 -10.48 19.14 9.45
C THR A 149 -9.86 19.83 10.66
N ASP A 150 -8.92 20.73 10.42
CA ASP A 150 -8.41 21.64 11.45
C ASP A 150 -9.49 22.64 11.89
#